data_AF-A0A949IMC4-F1
#
_entry.id   AF-A0A949IMC4-F1
#
_cell.length_a   1.000
_cell.length_b   1.000
_cell.length_c   1.000
_cell.angle_alpha   90.00
_cell.angle_beta   90.00
_cell.angle_gamma   90.00
#
_symmetry.space_group_name_H-M   'P 1'
#
loop_
_entity.id
_entity.type
_entity.pdbx_description
1 polymer ?
#
loop_
_entity_poly.entity_id
_entity_poly.type
_entity_poly.pdbx_seq_one_letter_code
_entity_poly.pdbx_strand_id
1 'polypeptide(L)'
;MKLTLTSIYLASVCSIAPIFWQEAVAAPAKPAAAPAAATDKRSLGIAAYNNKDYRGAAQLLDDYLVVNSRDPYAAYYAAICQQQLGNSAKSRLLYRQVYQLAPTSQIGSYSKAILLKLDPTFAAGIAAADAASAGAGAKKNDAVTAKSPEDIARAIVKNSHPAVDDSEILDRSMPAQCRIPFTPYSHGGAMLDGYINNRPVKLLFDTGAPGVCVGKNHLKEWGISEPTGAPAGTTGGSSSGDPVAFWVMKATVKVGNIEKRDMPIEILEYDHSPPLLGQTFFSKYVYTIDTKACQINLKQKAIANQETLGGAAISVPFQFLKSGSRVMVDVEVNGKSMPMIFDTGNTASACSFMSEGQAEKAGVKIPPDAANQTHTGVNGSGNCKVFPIRRLKLGPIERTDVMVSVNTEIADDKGGLEAPLLGQPFWENYEYTIDMQRKMIHFIRR
;
A
#
# COMPACT_ATOMS: atom_id res chain seq x y z
N MET A 1 0.18 8.61 -88.53
CA MET A 1 -0.39 9.97 -88.63
C MET A 1 0.04 10.74 -87.39
N LYS A 2 0.92 11.73 -87.56
CA LYS A 2 1.46 12.60 -86.49
C LYS A 2 0.37 13.59 -86.05
N LEU A 3 0.29 13.89 -84.76
CA LEU A 3 -0.05 15.23 -84.26
C LEU A 3 0.32 15.36 -82.78
N THR A 4 1.30 16.22 -82.56
CA THR A 4 1.76 16.83 -81.32
C THR A 4 0.70 17.77 -80.74
N LEU A 5 0.59 17.84 -79.42
CA LEU A 5 -0.10 18.94 -78.73
C LEU A 5 0.73 19.42 -77.53
N THR A 6 1.11 20.68 -77.68
CA THR A 6 1.83 21.60 -76.81
C THR A 6 1.00 21.91 -75.57
N SER A 7 1.64 22.10 -74.41
CA SER A 7 1.04 22.90 -73.35
C SER A 7 2.06 23.78 -72.66
N ILE A 8 1.67 25.04 -72.53
CA ILE A 8 2.39 26.22 -72.12
C ILE A 8 2.07 26.44 -70.63
N TYR A 9 3.07 26.69 -69.78
CA TYR A 9 2.83 27.32 -68.48
C TYR A 9 3.74 28.54 -68.32
N LEU A 10 3.08 29.70 -68.20
CA LEU A 10 3.66 31.00 -67.90
C LEU A 10 4.24 31.02 -66.48
N ALA A 11 5.47 31.52 -66.35
CA ALA A 11 6.00 32.01 -65.08
C ALA A 11 5.47 33.43 -64.83
N SER A 12 4.69 33.60 -63.75
CA SER A 12 4.32 34.91 -63.22
C SER A 12 5.15 35.18 -61.97
N VAL A 13 5.95 36.23 -62.04
CA VAL A 13 6.79 36.74 -60.95
C VAL A 13 5.95 37.76 -60.18
N CYS A 14 5.50 37.40 -58.98
CA CYS A 14 4.91 38.35 -58.03
C CYS A 14 5.91 38.62 -56.91
N SER A 15 6.46 39.84 -56.94
CA SER A 15 7.30 40.42 -55.91
C SER A 15 6.42 40.92 -54.78
N ILE A 16 6.61 40.42 -53.56
CA ILE A 16 5.97 40.93 -52.34
C ILE A 16 7.10 41.39 -51.41
N ALA A 17 7.07 42.68 -51.09
CA ALA A 17 7.99 43.34 -50.18
C ALA A 17 7.84 42.83 -48.74
N PRO A 18 8.92 42.77 -47.94
CA PRO A 18 8.82 42.43 -46.52
C PRO A 18 8.21 43.60 -45.74
N ILE A 19 7.06 43.34 -45.10
CA ILE A 19 6.49 44.21 -44.07
C ILE A 19 7.31 43.97 -42.80
N PHE A 20 8.12 44.96 -42.41
CA PHE A 20 8.75 45.02 -41.09
C PHE A 20 7.67 45.25 -40.03
N TRP A 21 7.31 44.20 -39.30
CA TRP A 21 6.67 44.35 -38.00
C TRP A 21 7.77 44.63 -36.96
N GLN A 22 7.84 45.87 -36.49
CA GLN A 22 8.53 46.19 -35.24
C GLN A 22 7.69 45.64 -34.09
N GLU A 23 8.07 44.46 -33.59
CA GLU A 23 7.65 44.04 -32.25
C GLU A 23 8.33 44.96 -31.24
N ALA A 24 7.53 45.76 -30.54
CA ALA A 24 7.95 46.44 -29.34
C ALA A 24 8.35 45.37 -28.32
N VAL A 25 9.64 45.20 -28.09
CA VAL A 25 10.19 44.40 -27.01
C VAL A 25 9.80 45.09 -25.71
N ALA A 26 8.66 44.69 -25.14
CA ALA A 26 8.33 45.00 -23.76
C ALA A 26 9.42 44.39 -22.89
N ALA A 27 10.17 45.25 -22.19
CA ALA A 27 11.14 44.81 -21.19
C ALA A 27 10.43 43.85 -20.21
N PRO A 28 11.05 42.72 -19.83
CA PRO A 28 10.44 41.81 -18.88
C PRO A 28 10.20 42.59 -17.58
N ALA A 29 8.92 42.74 -17.22
CA ALA A 29 8.55 43.22 -15.91
C ALA A 29 9.26 42.33 -14.88
N LYS A 30 10.15 42.94 -14.10
CA LYS A 30 10.85 42.30 -12.99
C LYS A 30 9.77 41.63 -12.14
N PRO A 31 9.75 40.29 -11.99
CA PRO A 31 8.72 39.63 -11.23
C PRO A 31 8.77 40.21 -9.82
N ALA A 32 7.65 40.80 -9.38
CA ALA A 32 7.47 41.16 -8.00
C ALA A 32 7.70 39.88 -7.20
N ALA A 33 8.72 39.91 -6.33
CA ALA A 33 9.02 38.78 -5.47
C ALA A 33 7.74 38.44 -4.72
N ALA A 34 7.17 37.26 -5.01
CA ALA A 34 6.14 36.69 -4.18
C ALA A 34 6.65 36.73 -2.73
N PRO A 35 5.83 37.11 -1.74
CA PRO A 35 6.25 37.03 -0.36
C PRO A 35 6.71 35.59 -0.14
N ALA A 36 7.98 35.41 0.21
CA ALA A 36 8.52 34.10 0.52
C ALA A 36 7.58 33.49 1.55
N ALA A 37 6.82 32.47 1.14
CA ALA A 37 5.91 31.78 2.03
C ALA A 37 6.77 31.32 3.20
N ALA A 38 6.55 31.93 4.37
CA ALA A 38 7.31 31.66 5.58
C ALA A 38 7.28 30.14 5.75
N THR A 39 8.40 29.49 5.47
CA THR A 39 8.40 28.05 5.31
C THR A 39 8.07 27.46 6.67
N ASP A 40 6.92 26.81 6.74
CA ASP A 40 6.35 26.31 7.98
C ASP A 40 7.40 25.44 8.71
N LYS A 41 7.75 25.82 9.94
CA LYS A 41 8.82 25.18 10.72
C LYS A 41 8.57 23.68 10.90
N ARG A 42 7.30 23.25 10.93
CA ARG A 42 6.92 21.83 10.93
C ARG A 42 7.37 21.13 9.66
N SER A 43 7.10 21.72 8.50
CA SER A 43 7.49 21.18 7.19
C SER A 43 9.02 21.12 7.04
N LEU A 44 9.73 22.17 7.48
CA LEU A 44 11.20 22.19 7.52
C LEU A 44 11.77 21.12 8.46
N GLY A 45 11.16 20.94 9.64
CA GLY A 45 11.58 19.93 10.61
C GLY A 45 11.41 18.51 10.10
N ILE A 46 10.31 18.21 9.40
CA ILE A 46 10.08 16.90 8.77
C ILE A 46 11.07 16.66 7.62
N ALA A 47 11.34 17.69 6.81
CA ALA A 47 12.34 17.59 5.75
C ALA A 47 13.75 17.31 6.30
N ALA A 48 14.16 18.00 7.37
CA ALA A 48 15.42 17.74 8.07
C ALA A 48 15.49 16.30 8.63
N TYR A 49 14.39 15.80 9.20
CA TYR A 49 14.30 14.42 9.70
C TYR A 49 14.53 13.40 8.57
N ASN A 50 13.89 13.60 7.41
CA ASN A 50 14.05 12.71 6.25
C ASN A 50 15.48 12.71 5.71
N ASN A 51 16.19 13.83 5.85
CA ASN A 51 17.62 13.95 5.53
C ASN A 51 18.55 13.40 6.63
N LYS A 52 17.99 12.75 7.66
CA LYS A 52 18.70 12.21 8.83
C LYS A 52 19.42 13.27 9.67
N ASP A 53 19.10 14.56 9.48
CA ASP A 53 19.54 15.62 10.37
C ASP A 53 18.61 15.67 11.60
N TYR A 54 18.77 14.71 12.49
CA TYR A 54 17.93 14.59 13.68
C TYR A 54 18.10 15.77 14.64
N ARG A 55 19.27 16.42 14.65
CA ARG A 55 19.53 17.58 15.51
C ARG A 55 18.83 18.83 14.97
N GLY A 56 18.97 19.14 13.69
CA GLY A 56 18.27 20.25 13.06
C GLY A 56 16.75 20.06 13.06
N ALA A 57 16.28 18.83 12.76
CA ALA A 57 14.87 18.48 12.83
C ALA A 57 14.28 18.68 14.22
N ALA A 58 14.97 18.20 15.27
CA ALA A 58 14.53 18.38 16.64
C ALA A 58 14.36 19.86 17.01
N GLN A 59 15.32 20.70 16.63
CA GLN A 59 15.26 22.14 16.94
C GLN A 59 14.10 22.83 16.22
N LEU A 60 13.89 22.55 14.94
CA LEU A 60 12.80 23.12 14.14
C LEU A 60 11.42 22.68 14.65
N LEU A 61 11.29 21.40 15.03
CA LEU A 61 10.04 20.86 15.56
C LEU A 61 9.76 21.34 16.98
N ASP A 62 10.79 21.48 17.83
CA ASP A 62 10.67 22.07 19.16
C ASP A 62 10.17 23.53 19.07
N ASP A 63 10.80 24.34 18.22
CA ASP A 63 10.38 25.72 17.94
C ASP A 63 8.92 25.80 17.47
N TYR A 64 8.51 24.86 16.63
CA TYR A 64 7.13 24.78 16.13
C TYR A 64 6.15 24.43 17.25
N LEU A 65 6.49 23.46 18.10
CA LEU A 65 5.66 22.97 19.20
C LEU A 65 5.52 23.99 20.34
N VAL A 66 6.40 24.98 20.44
CA VAL A 66 6.21 26.14 21.36
C VAL A 66 4.91 26.86 21.05
N VAL A 67 4.59 27.04 19.76
CA VAL A 67 3.38 27.74 19.30
C VAL A 67 2.22 26.76 19.09
N ASN A 68 2.52 25.55 18.62
CA ASN A 68 1.53 24.55 18.21
C ASN A 68 1.61 23.29 19.09
N SER A 69 1.55 23.45 20.40
CA SER A 69 1.76 22.38 21.39
C SER A 69 0.76 21.22 21.33
N ARG A 70 -0.29 21.32 20.53
CA ARG A 70 -1.31 20.27 20.35
C ARG A 70 -1.22 19.53 19.01
N ASP A 71 -0.22 19.78 18.18
CA ASP A 71 -0.03 19.02 16.93
C ASP A 71 0.60 17.64 17.23
N PRO A 72 -0.16 16.53 17.12
CA PRO A 72 0.36 15.20 17.43
C PRO A 72 1.38 14.72 16.39
N TYR A 73 1.30 15.20 15.14
CA TYR A 73 2.24 14.81 14.08
C TYR A 73 3.61 15.42 14.32
N ALA A 74 3.68 16.73 14.62
CA ALA A 74 4.95 17.40 14.92
C ALA A 74 5.59 16.81 16.20
N ALA A 75 4.78 16.54 17.23
CA ALA A 75 5.25 15.92 18.47
C ALA A 75 5.81 14.50 18.24
N TYR A 76 5.21 13.72 17.33
CA TYR A 76 5.68 12.38 17.00
C TYR A 76 7.06 12.39 16.31
N TYR A 77 7.26 13.25 15.30
CA TYR A 77 8.56 13.38 14.65
C TYR A 77 9.62 13.95 15.60
N ALA A 78 9.25 14.89 16.48
CA ALA A 78 10.15 15.38 17.52
C ALA A 78 10.56 14.26 18.48
N ALA A 79 9.63 13.38 18.88
CA ALA A 79 9.90 12.24 19.75
C ALA A 79 10.94 11.27 19.13
N ILE A 80 10.81 10.96 17.84
CA ILE A 80 11.75 10.10 17.12
C ILE A 80 13.13 10.78 17.06
N CYS A 81 13.20 12.06 16.70
CA CYS A 81 14.47 12.78 16.65
C CYS A 81 15.18 12.76 18.00
N GLN A 82 14.45 13.04 19.09
CA GLN A 82 15.01 13.00 20.44
C GLN A 82 15.46 11.60 20.86
N GLN A 83 14.77 10.55 20.41
CA GLN A 83 15.21 9.16 20.62
C GLN A 83 16.52 8.86 19.88
N GLN A 84 16.65 9.27 18.61
CA GLN A 84 17.88 9.07 17.82
C GLN A 84 19.08 9.84 18.40
N LEU A 85 18.82 10.99 19.02
CA LEU A 85 19.82 11.79 19.72
C LEU A 85 20.17 11.26 21.13
N GLY A 86 19.54 10.16 21.58
CA GLY A 86 19.76 9.60 22.91
C GLY A 86 19.07 10.34 24.06
N ASN A 87 18.24 11.34 23.78
CA ASN A 87 17.48 12.08 24.78
C ASN A 87 16.19 11.33 25.18
N SER A 88 16.37 10.21 25.88
CA SER A 88 15.27 9.30 26.23
C SER A 88 14.22 9.93 27.16
N ALA A 89 14.59 10.93 27.97
CA ALA A 89 13.65 11.62 28.84
C ALA A 89 12.66 12.45 28.03
N LYS A 90 13.16 13.27 27.10
CA LYS A 90 12.33 14.11 26.25
C LYS A 90 11.51 13.31 25.24
N SER A 91 12.07 12.23 24.67
CA SER A 91 11.32 11.37 23.75
C SER A 91 10.11 10.72 24.42
N ARG A 92 10.25 10.22 25.66
CA ARG A 92 9.12 9.67 26.43
C ARG A 92 8.00 10.68 26.65
N LEU A 93 8.33 11.92 27.02
CA LEU A 93 7.34 12.97 27.23
C LEU A 93 6.55 13.24 25.94
N LEU A 94 7.25 13.37 24.81
CA LEU A 94 6.62 13.62 23.52
C LEU A 94 5.76 12.43 23.06
N TYR A 95 6.23 11.19 23.22
CA TYR A 95 5.38 10.02 22.92
C TYR A 95 4.12 9.96 23.80
N ARG A 96 4.22 10.31 25.09
CA ARG A 96 3.04 10.39 25.98
C ARG A 96 2.05 11.45 25.47
N GLN A 97 2.56 12.61 25.08
CA GLN A 97 1.76 13.70 24.51
C GLN A 97 1.06 13.28 23.22
N VAL A 98 1.74 12.59 22.30
CA VAL A 98 1.12 12.07 21.07
C VAL A 98 -0.01 11.09 21.39
N TYR A 99 0.23 10.15 22.33
CA TYR A 99 -0.78 9.18 22.73
C TYR A 99 -2.00 9.85 23.38
N GLN A 100 -1.80 10.90 24.19
CA GLN A 100 -2.90 11.65 24.81
C GLN A 100 -3.70 12.47 23.79
N LEU A 101 -3.02 13.10 22.82
CA LEU A 101 -3.66 13.97 21.84
C LEU A 101 -4.40 13.20 20.74
N ALA A 102 -3.90 12.02 20.35
CA ALA A 102 -4.45 11.25 19.24
C ALA A 102 -4.44 9.72 19.50
N PRO A 103 -5.10 9.22 20.57
CA PRO A 103 -4.96 7.85 21.05
C PRO A 103 -5.40 6.77 20.05
N THR A 104 -6.37 7.08 19.19
CA THR A 104 -6.92 6.18 18.17
C THR A 104 -6.22 6.29 16.81
N SER A 105 -5.32 7.27 16.66
CA SER A 105 -4.56 7.45 15.41
C SER A 105 -3.42 6.44 15.30
N GLN A 106 -2.92 6.26 14.07
CA GLN A 106 -1.75 5.42 13.80
C GLN A 106 -0.51 5.86 14.62
N ILE A 107 -0.23 7.17 14.67
CA ILE A 107 0.90 7.71 15.45
C ILE A 107 0.68 7.60 16.96
N GLY A 108 -0.57 7.63 17.44
CA GLY A 108 -0.92 7.36 18.83
C GLY A 108 -0.65 5.90 19.21
N SER A 109 -1.05 4.97 18.35
CA SER A 109 -0.77 3.54 18.52
C SER A 109 0.73 3.22 18.52
N TYR A 110 1.50 3.84 17.63
CA TYR A 110 2.96 3.72 17.62
C TYR A 110 3.61 4.29 18.88
N SER A 111 3.15 5.46 19.31
CA SER A 111 3.65 6.10 20.54
C SER A 111 3.38 5.25 21.78
N LYS A 112 2.19 4.64 21.88
CA LYS A 112 1.86 3.68 22.94
C LYS A 112 2.81 2.48 22.94
N ALA A 113 3.03 1.87 21.77
CA ALA A 113 3.91 0.70 21.65
C ALA A 113 5.37 1.01 22.03
N ILE A 114 5.85 2.21 21.70
CA ILE A 114 7.20 2.66 22.05
C ILE A 114 7.28 2.94 23.56
N LEU A 115 6.29 3.60 24.16
CA LEU A 115 6.25 3.87 25.60
C LEU A 115 6.23 2.61 26.45
N LEU A 116 5.50 1.57 26.03
CA LEU A 116 5.51 0.28 26.74
C LEU A 116 6.91 -0.36 26.81
N LYS A 117 7.82 0.00 25.88
CA LYS A 117 9.21 -0.47 25.89
C LYS A 117 10.15 0.49 26.63
N LEU A 118 9.92 1.79 26.50
CA LEU A 118 10.84 2.82 27.01
C LEU A 118 10.50 3.30 28.44
N ASP A 119 9.28 3.06 28.91
CA ASP A 119 8.74 3.64 30.14
C ASP A 119 7.89 2.63 30.94
N PRO A 120 8.50 1.90 31.87
CA PRO A 120 7.79 0.93 32.72
C PRO A 120 6.66 1.56 33.56
N THR A 121 6.76 2.85 33.90
CA THR A 121 5.74 3.55 34.69
C THR A 121 4.49 3.87 33.88
N PHE A 122 4.63 4.04 32.56
CA PHE A 122 3.50 4.20 31.66
C PHE A 122 2.67 2.91 31.56
N ALA A 123 3.32 1.75 31.55
CA ALA A 123 2.64 0.45 31.57
C ALA A 123 1.82 0.26 32.86
N ALA A 124 2.39 0.62 34.02
CA ALA A 124 1.68 0.57 35.31
C ALA A 124 0.48 1.53 35.37
N GLY A 125 0.59 2.71 34.75
CA GLY A 125 -0.50 3.70 34.70
C GLY A 125 -1.69 3.27 33.85
N ILE A 126 -1.46 2.56 32.74
CA ILE A 126 -2.53 1.97 31.93
C ILE A 126 -3.27 0.88 32.73
N ALA A 127 -2.53 -0.01 33.41
CA ALA A 127 -3.11 -1.07 34.24
C ALA A 127 -3.97 -0.54 35.40
N ALA A 128 -3.58 0.58 36.02
CA ALA A 128 -4.36 1.22 37.09
C ALA A 128 -5.64 1.91 36.58
N ALA A 129 -5.62 2.50 35.38
CA ALA A 129 -6.79 3.11 34.76
C ALA A 129 -7.84 2.06 34.33
N ASP A 130 -7.37 0.89 33.89
CA ASP A 130 -8.22 -0.26 33.57
C ASP A 130 -8.85 -0.89 34.82
N ALA A 131 -8.17 -0.85 35.98
CA ALA A 131 -8.72 -1.30 37.26
C ALA A 131 -9.80 -0.36 37.84
N ALA A 132 -9.67 0.96 37.63
CA ALA A 132 -10.63 1.95 38.12
C ALA A 132 -11.96 1.95 37.34
N SER A 133 -11.94 1.56 36.06
CA SER A 133 -13.15 1.45 35.23
C SER A 133 -13.96 0.16 35.51
N ALA A 134 -13.40 -0.81 36.23
CA ALA A 134 -14.05 -2.06 36.63
C ALA A 134 -14.87 -1.98 37.94
N GLY A 135 -14.88 -0.83 38.64
CA GLY A 135 -15.48 -0.67 39.97
C GLY A 135 -16.97 -0.29 40.01
N ALA A 136 -17.62 0.00 38.89
CA ALA A 136 -19.00 0.48 38.85
C ALA A 136 -19.92 -0.48 38.09
N GLY A 137 -20.56 -1.42 38.80
CA GLY A 137 -21.73 -2.14 38.30
C GLY A 137 -21.75 -3.63 38.58
N ALA A 138 -22.07 -4.02 39.81
CA ALA A 138 -22.46 -5.39 40.15
C ALA A 138 -23.98 -5.55 40.10
N LYS A 139 -24.49 -6.47 39.25
CA LYS A 139 -25.55 -7.45 39.59
C LYS A 139 -25.72 -8.51 38.47
N LYS A 140 -25.30 -9.76 38.81
CA LYS A 140 -25.86 -11.11 38.51
C LYS A 140 -26.22 -11.45 37.04
N ASN A 141 -25.73 -12.53 36.39
CA ASN A 141 -25.58 -13.94 36.82
C ASN A 141 -24.47 -14.71 36.04
N ASP A 142 -23.85 -15.67 36.75
CA ASP A 142 -23.25 -16.97 36.39
C ASP A 142 -22.60 -17.28 35.01
N ALA A 143 -21.26 -17.27 35.06
CA ALA A 143 -20.31 -18.36 34.70
C ALA A 143 -20.22 -18.89 33.24
N VAL A 144 -19.31 -18.27 32.47
CA VAL A 144 -18.21 -18.97 31.76
C VAL A 144 -16.94 -18.13 31.90
N THR A 145 -15.84 -18.77 32.30
CA THR A 145 -14.52 -18.23 32.65
C THR A 145 -13.93 -17.33 31.56
N ALA A 146 -13.85 -16.02 31.83
CA ALA A 146 -13.25 -15.02 30.96
C ALA A 146 -11.76 -14.80 31.27
N LYS A 147 -10.93 -14.80 30.23
CA LYS A 147 -9.51 -14.40 30.27
C LYS A 147 -9.39 -12.90 30.53
N SER A 148 -8.32 -12.47 31.21
CA SER A 148 -8.17 -11.11 31.73
C SER A 148 -8.06 -10.06 30.60
N PRO A 149 -8.45 -8.79 30.84
CA PRO A 149 -8.24 -7.69 29.89
C PRO A 149 -6.77 -7.49 29.47
N GLU A 150 -5.81 -7.93 30.29
CA GLU A 150 -4.38 -7.92 29.96
C GLU A 150 -4.01 -8.98 28.89
N ASP A 151 -4.77 -10.08 28.80
CA ASP A 151 -4.64 -11.07 27.71
C ASP A 151 -5.22 -10.53 26.40
N ILE A 152 -6.22 -9.64 26.46
CA ILE A 152 -6.80 -8.92 25.31
C ILE A 152 -5.84 -7.83 24.83
N ALA A 153 -5.19 -7.08 25.74
CA ALA A 153 -4.23 -6.05 25.41
C ALA A 153 -2.90 -6.60 24.84
N ARG A 154 -2.43 -7.78 25.30
CA ARG A 154 -1.32 -8.51 24.66
C ARG A 154 -1.67 -9.05 23.28
N ALA A 155 -2.95 -9.36 23.02
CA ALA A 155 -3.41 -9.77 21.69
C ALA A 155 -3.44 -8.59 20.69
N ILE A 156 -3.79 -7.38 21.16
CA ILE A 156 -3.87 -6.18 20.30
C ILE A 156 -2.49 -5.71 19.80
N VAL A 157 -1.43 -5.79 20.61
CA VAL A 157 -0.06 -5.42 20.18
C VAL A 157 0.59 -6.50 19.30
N LYS A 158 0.08 -7.75 19.31
CA LYS A 158 0.49 -8.83 18.39
C LYS A 158 -0.30 -8.88 17.08
N ASN A 159 -1.37 -8.08 16.94
CA ASN A 159 -2.29 -8.11 15.80
C ASN A 159 -2.14 -6.94 14.82
N SER A 160 -1.04 -6.18 14.90
CA SER A 160 -0.47 -5.65 13.64
C SER A 160 0.08 -6.88 12.92
N HIS A 161 -0.25 -7.04 11.62
CA HIS A 161 0.11 -8.23 10.80
C HIS A 161 1.42 -8.86 11.27
N PRO A 162 1.48 -10.19 11.49
CA PRO A 162 2.73 -10.81 11.91
C PRO A 162 3.81 -10.35 10.95
N ALA A 163 4.89 -9.80 11.50
CA ALA A 163 6.01 -9.35 10.70
C ALA A 163 6.38 -10.48 9.73
N VAL A 164 6.52 -10.15 8.45
CA VAL A 164 7.08 -11.07 7.46
C VAL A 164 8.37 -11.63 8.05
N ASP A 165 8.41 -12.96 8.18
CA ASP A 165 9.61 -13.65 8.65
C ASP A 165 10.71 -13.47 7.59
N ASP A 166 11.65 -12.58 7.89
CA ASP A 166 12.80 -12.26 7.07
C ASP A 166 13.97 -13.25 7.32
N SER A 167 13.78 -14.32 8.10
CA SER A 167 14.85 -15.30 8.35
C SER A 167 15.26 -16.00 7.05
N GLU A 168 16.57 -15.95 6.78
CA GLU A 168 17.21 -16.70 5.69
C GLU A 168 17.57 -18.14 6.13
N ILE A 169 16.97 -18.62 7.22
CA ILE A 169 17.19 -19.96 7.73
C ILE A 169 16.20 -20.90 7.05
N LEU A 170 16.71 -22.01 6.51
CA LEU A 170 15.89 -23.04 5.88
C LEU A 170 14.86 -23.58 6.87
N ASP A 171 13.58 -23.42 6.54
CA ASP A 171 12.50 -23.96 7.34
C ASP A 171 12.19 -25.39 6.88
N ARG A 172 12.72 -26.36 7.63
CA ARG A 172 12.55 -27.78 7.32
C ARG A 172 11.12 -28.28 7.52
N SER A 173 10.24 -27.50 8.14
CA SER A 173 8.81 -27.85 8.25
C SER A 173 8.03 -27.58 6.96
N MET A 174 8.63 -26.83 6.02
CA MET A 174 8.03 -26.47 4.75
C MET A 174 8.86 -27.01 3.57
N PRO A 175 8.25 -27.20 2.39
CA PRO A 175 9.00 -27.65 1.22
C PRO A 175 10.05 -26.60 0.82
N ALA A 176 11.27 -27.07 0.52
CA ALA A 176 12.35 -26.26 -0.01
C ALA A 176 11.95 -25.54 -1.31
N GLN A 177 11.26 -26.26 -2.19
CA GLN A 177 10.70 -25.76 -3.44
C GLN A 177 9.30 -26.31 -3.64
N CYS A 178 8.42 -25.52 -4.25
CA CYS A 178 7.07 -25.94 -4.57
C CYS A 178 6.61 -25.31 -5.89
N ARG A 179 5.72 -26.00 -6.59
CA ARG A 179 5.04 -25.51 -7.78
C ARG A 179 3.56 -25.55 -7.49
N ILE A 180 2.88 -24.42 -7.64
CA ILE A 180 1.45 -24.30 -7.38
C ILE A 180 0.78 -23.92 -8.69
N PRO A 181 -0.02 -24.82 -9.29
CA PRO A 181 -0.83 -24.45 -10.45
C PRO A 181 -1.92 -23.46 -10.02
N PHE A 182 -2.32 -22.58 -10.93
CA PHE A 182 -3.43 -21.67 -10.72
C PHE A 182 -4.37 -21.69 -11.91
N THR A 183 -5.62 -21.30 -11.67
CA THR A 183 -6.57 -20.98 -12.74
C THR A 183 -6.48 -19.49 -13.04
N PRO A 184 -6.28 -19.07 -14.31
CA PRO A 184 -6.35 -17.68 -14.67
C PRO A 184 -7.68 -17.07 -14.22
N TYR A 185 -7.58 -15.92 -13.57
CA TYR A 185 -8.69 -15.09 -13.12
C TYR A 185 -8.60 -13.75 -13.84
N SER A 186 -9.71 -13.00 -13.90
CA SER A 186 -9.88 -11.69 -14.56
C SER A 186 -8.56 -10.96 -14.87
N HIS A 187 -8.33 -10.62 -16.15
CA HIS A 187 -7.16 -9.83 -16.62
C HIS A 187 -5.79 -10.26 -16.04
N GLY A 188 -5.57 -11.57 -15.87
CA GLY A 188 -4.26 -12.11 -15.46
C GLY A 188 -4.11 -12.39 -13.96
N GLY A 189 -5.16 -12.22 -13.16
CA GLY A 189 -5.16 -12.69 -11.77
C GLY A 189 -4.91 -14.21 -11.68
N ALA A 190 -4.42 -14.69 -10.53
CA ALA A 190 -4.14 -16.10 -10.31
C ALA A 190 -5.01 -16.66 -9.18
N MET A 191 -5.97 -17.53 -9.51
CA MET A 191 -6.83 -18.20 -8.53
C MET A 191 -6.21 -19.54 -8.14
N LEU A 192 -5.97 -19.73 -6.85
CA LEU A 192 -5.29 -20.89 -6.28
C LEU A 192 -6.30 -21.79 -5.56
N ASP A 193 -6.19 -23.09 -5.76
CA ASP A 193 -6.88 -24.07 -4.94
C ASP A 193 -6.12 -24.27 -3.62
N GLY A 194 -6.84 -24.24 -2.51
CA GLY A 194 -6.27 -24.39 -1.18
C GLY A 194 -7.25 -24.98 -0.17
N TYR A 195 -6.81 -24.98 1.08
CA TYR A 195 -7.62 -25.39 2.21
C TYR A 195 -7.47 -24.42 3.37
N ILE A 196 -8.58 -24.07 4.02
CA ILE A 196 -8.60 -23.37 5.31
C ILE A 196 -9.33 -24.28 6.30
N ASN A 197 -8.66 -24.70 7.37
CA ASN A 197 -9.18 -25.65 8.36
C ASN A 197 -9.80 -26.91 7.72
N ASN A 198 -9.06 -27.52 6.78
CA ASN A 198 -9.48 -28.70 6.00
C ASN A 198 -10.72 -28.51 5.10
N ARG A 199 -11.20 -27.28 4.91
CA ARG A 199 -12.24 -26.97 3.94
C ARG A 199 -11.61 -26.54 2.62
N PRO A 200 -12.00 -27.10 1.46
CA PRO A 200 -11.49 -26.67 0.17
C PRO A 200 -11.96 -25.25 -0.12
N VAL A 201 -11.04 -24.39 -0.58
CA VAL A 201 -11.30 -22.99 -0.88
C VAL A 201 -10.58 -22.57 -2.17
N LYS A 202 -11.08 -21.52 -2.80
CA LYS A 202 -10.36 -20.80 -3.86
C LYS A 202 -9.87 -19.46 -3.33
N LEU A 203 -8.61 -19.13 -3.58
CA LEU A 203 -7.94 -17.95 -3.07
C LEU A 203 -7.27 -17.17 -4.21
N LEU A 204 -7.56 -15.88 -4.31
CA LEU A 204 -6.87 -14.99 -5.24
C LEU A 204 -5.47 -14.67 -4.71
N PHE A 205 -4.44 -14.91 -5.52
CA PHE A 205 -3.08 -14.51 -5.22
C PHE A 205 -2.94 -12.99 -5.28
N ASP A 206 -2.61 -12.38 -4.14
CA ASP A 206 -2.69 -10.94 -3.99
C ASP A 206 -1.46 -10.37 -3.25
N THR A 207 -0.58 -9.68 -3.97
CA THR A 207 0.58 -8.99 -3.39
C THR A 207 0.24 -7.66 -2.71
N GLY A 208 -0.93 -7.09 -3.01
CA GLY A 208 -1.51 -5.94 -2.32
C GLY A 208 -2.10 -6.32 -0.96
N ALA A 209 -2.51 -7.57 -0.76
CA ALA A 209 -3.02 -8.06 0.53
C ALA A 209 -1.88 -8.34 1.54
N PRO A 210 -1.97 -7.84 2.80
CA PRO A 210 -0.95 -8.11 3.81
C PRO A 210 -0.87 -9.59 4.20
N GLY A 211 -2.02 -10.28 4.16
CA GLY A 211 -2.14 -11.68 4.55
C GLY A 211 -3.38 -12.33 3.97
N VAL A 212 -3.76 -13.48 4.53
CA VAL A 212 -4.99 -14.15 4.12
C VAL A 212 -6.17 -13.34 4.62
N CYS A 213 -7.05 -12.94 3.72
CA CYS A 213 -8.23 -12.13 4.03
C CYS A 213 -9.48 -12.82 3.47
N VAL A 214 -10.47 -13.05 4.31
CA VAL A 214 -11.75 -13.69 3.94
C VAL A 214 -12.88 -13.02 4.70
N GLY A 215 -14.11 -13.04 4.20
CA GLY A 215 -15.28 -12.58 4.96
C GLY A 215 -15.95 -13.68 5.79
N LYS A 216 -16.78 -13.27 6.77
CA LYS A 216 -17.67 -14.19 7.51
C LYS A 216 -18.62 -14.96 6.58
N ASN A 217 -19.06 -14.32 5.48
CA ASN A 217 -19.84 -14.97 4.42
C ASN A 217 -19.12 -16.21 3.86
N HIS A 218 -17.81 -16.14 3.63
CA HIS A 218 -17.01 -17.28 3.18
C HIS A 218 -16.89 -18.36 4.27
N LEU A 219 -16.64 -17.98 5.52
CA LEU A 219 -16.60 -18.95 6.63
C LEU A 219 -17.91 -19.74 6.76
N LYS A 220 -19.04 -19.04 6.66
CA LYS A 220 -20.37 -19.64 6.67
C LYS A 220 -20.56 -20.62 5.51
N GLU A 221 -20.17 -20.24 4.30
CA GLU A 221 -20.22 -21.13 3.12
C GLU A 221 -19.38 -22.40 3.33
N TRP A 222 -18.22 -22.28 3.98
CA TRP A 222 -17.31 -23.40 4.24
C TRP A 222 -17.67 -24.21 5.48
N GLY A 223 -18.72 -23.83 6.22
CA GLY A 223 -19.08 -24.47 7.49
C GLY A 223 -17.95 -24.37 8.53
N ILE A 224 -17.29 -23.21 8.59
CA ILE A 224 -16.32 -22.82 9.62
C ILE A 224 -17.02 -21.83 10.54
N SER A 225 -16.89 -22.02 11.86
CA SER A 225 -17.46 -21.09 12.83
C SER A 225 -16.86 -19.69 12.70
N GLU A 226 -17.73 -18.69 12.71
CA GLU A 226 -17.33 -17.28 12.69
C GLU A 226 -16.62 -16.90 14.01
N PRO A 227 -15.68 -15.93 13.97
CA PRO A 227 -15.11 -15.37 15.19
C PRO A 227 -16.19 -14.65 16.00
N THR A 228 -16.16 -14.83 17.32
CA THR A 228 -17.07 -14.17 18.27
C THR A 228 -16.37 -13.01 18.99
N GLY A 229 -17.16 -12.10 19.56
CA GLY A 229 -16.66 -10.94 20.30
C GLY A 229 -16.43 -9.70 19.43
N ALA A 230 -15.81 -8.67 20.02
CA ALA A 230 -15.57 -7.40 19.35
C ALA A 230 -14.55 -7.53 18.20
N PRO A 231 -14.70 -6.74 17.12
CA PRO A 231 -13.72 -6.70 16.04
C PRO A 231 -12.34 -6.26 16.55
N ALA A 232 -11.29 -6.77 15.90
CA ALA A 232 -9.91 -6.38 16.16
C ALA A 232 -9.59 -4.98 15.63
N GLY A 233 -10.35 -4.51 14.64
CA GLY A 233 -10.22 -3.17 14.07
C GLY A 233 -11.11 -2.97 12.85
N THR A 234 -10.78 -1.98 12.04
CA THR A 234 -11.36 -1.77 10.71
C THR A 234 -10.25 -1.71 9.66
N THR A 235 -10.57 -2.14 8.45
CA THR A 235 -9.67 -2.16 7.29
C THR A 235 -10.38 -1.52 6.09
N GLY A 236 -9.63 -1.13 5.07
CA GLY A 236 -10.15 -0.50 3.87
C GLY A 236 -9.65 -1.18 2.59
N GLY A 237 -10.13 -0.71 1.46
CA GLY A 237 -9.69 -1.11 0.13
C GLY A 237 -9.85 0.05 -0.86
N SER A 238 -9.32 -0.11 -2.07
CA SER A 238 -9.40 0.92 -3.11
C SER A 238 -10.80 1.15 -3.67
N SER A 239 -11.71 0.22 -3.41
CA SER A 239 -13.02 0.17 -4.07
C SER A 239 -14.07 1.00 -3.36
N SER A 240 -13.97 1.23 -2.06
CA SER A 240 -14.97 1.99 -1.28
C SER A 240 -14.29 2.91 -0.25
N GLY A 241 -14.94 4.02 0.09
CA GLY A 241 -14.49 4.95 1.13
C GLY A 241 -14.90 4.55 2.55
N ASP A 242 -15.70 3.49 2.70
CA ASP A 242 -16.16 2.98 3.98
C ASP A 242 -15.25 1.84 4.46
N PRO A 243 -14.73 1.92 5.71
CA PRO A 243 -13.93 0.86 6.26
C PRO A 243 -14.82 -0.29 6.75
N VAL A 244 -14.34 -1.52 6.63
CA VAL A 244 -15.03 -2.74 7.10
C VAL A 244 -14.41 -3.24 8.40
N ALA A 245 -15.23 -3.65 9.36
CA ALA A 245 -14.75 -4.25 10.59
C ALA A 245 -14.09 -5.61 10.29
N PHE A 246 -13.03 -5.94 11.02
CA PHE A 246 -12.34 -7.23 10.89
C PHE A 246 -12.02 -7.87 12.23
N TRP A 247 -11.86 -9.19 12.21
CA TRP A 247 -11.35 -10.03 13.29
C TRP A 247 -10.09 -10.74 12.83
N VAL A 248 -9.32 -11.27 13.78
CA VAL A 248 -8.19 -12.15 13.49
C VAL A 248 -8.51 -13.54 14.03
N MET A 249 -8.45 -14.55 13.16
CA MET A 249 -8.63 -15.94 13.52
C MET A 249 -7.34 -16.73 13.26
N LYS A 250 -7.03 -17.72 14.11
CA LYS A 250 -5.98 -18.69 13.82
C LYS A 250 -6.53 -19.82 12.97
N ALA A 251 -5.89 -20.10 11.86
CA ALA A 251 -6.30 -21.16 10.95
C ALA A 251 -5.10 -21.98 10.46
N THR A 252 -5.38 -23.22 10.07
CA THR A 252 -4.46 -23.98 9.21
C THR A 252 -4.77 -23.63 7.76
N VAL A 253 -3.80 -23.06 7.06
CA VAL A 253 -3.91 -22.68 5.65
C VAL A 253 -2.97 -23.55 4.83
N LYS A 254 -3.50 -24.20 3.79
CA LYS A 254 -2.74 -25.07 2.89
C LYS A 254 -2.95 -24.65 1.44
N VAL A 255 -1.86 -24.51 0.69
CA VAL A 255 -1.88 -24.25 -0.76
C VAL A 255 -0.75 -25.04 -1.40
N GLY A 256 -1.07 -25.87 -2.39
CA GLY A 256 -0.13 -26.87 -2.89
C GLY A 256 0.42 -27.77 -1.77
N ASN A 257 1.75 -27.89 -1.70
CA ASN A 257 2.44 -28.67 -0.66
C ASN A 257 2.88 -27.83 0.55
N ILE A 258 2.43 -26.58 0.64
CA ILE A 258 2.74 -25.69 1.77
C ILE A 258 1.56 -25.70 2.72
N GLU A 259 1.82 -26.01 3.98
CA GLU A 259 0.84 -25.97 5.06
C GLU A 259 1.39 -25.10 6.20
N LYS A 260 0.62 -24.08 6.58
CA LYS A 260 0.92 -23.23 7.73
C LYS A 260 -0.15 -23.41 8.79
N ARG A 261 0.25 -23.91 9.95
CA ARG A 261 -0.62 -24.07 11.12
C ARG A 261 -0.61 -22.79 11.97
N ASP A 262 -1.71 -22.56 12.67
CA ASP A 262 -1.89 -21.40 13.56
C ASP A 262 -1.56 -20.04 12.90
N MET A 263 -1.77 -19.97 11.58
CA MET A 263 -1.57 -18.76 10.79
C MET A 263 -2.69 -17.78 11.13
N PRO A 264 -2.39 -16.53 11.52
CA PRO A 264 -3.42 -15.52 11.66
C PRO A 264 -3.97 -15.18 10.27
N ILE A 265 -5.29 -15.24 10.14
CA ILE A 265 -6.03 -14.82 8.96
C ILE A 265 -7.01 -13.72 9.37
N GLU A 266 -7.25 -12.78 8.48
CA GLU A 266 -8.16 -11.66 8.66
C GLU A 266 -9.57 -12.07 8.22
N ILE A 267 -10.54 -11.86 9.10
CA ILE A 267 -11.95 -12.15 8.86
C ILE A 267 -12.71 -10.84 8.78
N LEU A 268 -13.17 -10.45 7.61
CA LEU A 268 -14.00 -9.27 7.41
C LEU A 268 -15.44 -9.55 7.84
N GLU A 269 -16.14 -8.52 8.32
CA GLU A 269 -17.58 -8.61 8.61
C GLU A 269 -18.34 -9.16 7.39
N TYR A 270 -18.01 -8.64 6.22
CA TYR A 270 -18.45 -9.15 4.94
C TYR A 270 -17.37 -8.84 3.89
N ASP A 271 -17.10 -9.80 3.00
CA ASP A 271 -16.14 -9.63 1.90
C ASP A 271 -16.89 -9.73 0.57
N HIS A 272 -16.80 -8.66 -0.23
CA HIS A 272 -17.44 -8.57 -1.55
C HIS A 272 -16.55 -9.07 -2.69
N SER A 273 -15.32 -9.48 -2.37
CA SER A 273 -14.34 -10.00 -3.31
C SER A 273 -14.08 -11.49 -3.07
N PRO A 274 -13.42 -12.20 -4.01
CA PRO A 274 -12.91 -13.53 -3.71
C PRO A 274 -11.95 -13.48 -2.50
N PRO A 275 -11.91 -14.55 -1.66
CA PRO A 275 -10.90 -14.72 -0.63
C PRO A 275 -9.48 -14.43 -1.13
N LEU A 276 -8.70 -13.67 -0.37
CA LEU A 276 -7.35 -13.25 -0.76
C LEU A 276 -6.27 -14.07 -0.04
N LEU A 277 -5.19 -14.37 -0.76
CA LEU A 277 -3.98 -14.99 -0.21
C LEU A 277 -2.81 -14.00 -0.32
N GLY A 278 -2.60 -13.28 0.78
CA GLY A 278 -1.60 -12.21 0.85
C GLY A 278 -0.18 -12.63 1.21
N GLN A 279 0.66 -11.61 1.36
CA GLN A 279 2.11 -11.69 1.51
C GLN A 279 2.62 -12.54 2.67
N THR A 280 1.91 -12.58 3.81
CA THR A 280 2.33 -13.39 4.96
C THR A 280 2.35 -14.90 4.68
N PHE A 281 1.61 -15.41 3.69
CA PHE A 281 1.68 -16.82 3.29
C PHE A 281 3.01 -17.12 2.55
N PHE A 282 3.46 -16.19 1.71
CA PHE A 282 4.66 -16.38 0.87
C PHE A 282 5.94 -15.82 1.48
N SER A 283 5.87 -15.27 2.69
CA SER A 283 6.97 -14.57 3.39
C SER A 283 8.33 -15.27 3.40
N LYS A 284 8.37 -16.61 3.34
CA LYS A 284 9.59 -17.42 3.36
C LYS A 284 10.15 -17.77 1.98
N TYR A 285 9.48 -17.38 0.91
CA TYR A 285 9.79 -17.78 -0.45
C TYR A 285 10.19 -16.58 -1.30
N VAL A 286 11.09 -16.83 -2.25
CA VAL A 286 11.14 -16.13 -3.53
C VAL A 286 10.16 -16.84 -4.45
N TYR A 287 9.40 -16.08 -5.25
CA TYR A 287 8.38 -16.65 -6.10
C TYR A 287 8.33 -16.05 -7.50
N THR A 288 8.12 -16.90 -8.48
CA THR A 288 7.97 -16.58 -9.91
C THR A 288 6.58 -16.96 -10.38
N ILE A 289 5.89 -16.03 -11.04
CA ILE A 289 4.56 -16.23 -11.61
C ILE A 289 4.75 -16.45 -13.11
N ASP A 290 4.64 -17.71 -13.53
CA ASP A 290 4.60 -18.10 -14.94
C ASP A 290 3.14 -18.08 -15.41
N THR A 291 2.76 -16.96 -16.02
CA THR A 291 1.39 -16.73 -16.51
C THR A 291 1.01 -17.64 -17.65
N LYS A 292 1.97 -18.08 -18.47
CA LYS A 292 1.73 -18.96 -19.61
C LYS A 292 1.53 -20.41 -19.17
N ALA A 293 2.37 -20.90 -18.24
CA ALA A 293 2.21 -22.23 -17.67
C ALA A 293 1.13 -22.28 -16.57
N CYS A 294 0.55 -21.13 -16.20
CA CYS A 294 -0.42 -20.98 -15.12
C CYS A 294 0.11 -21.58 -13.80
N GLN A 295 1.34 -21.22 -13.44
CA GLN A 295 2.04 -21.79 -12.28
C GLN A 295 2.81 -20.75 -11.48
N ILE A 296 2.77 -20.88 -10.16
CA ILE A 296 3.67 -20.15 -9.24
C ILE A 296 4.79 -21.09 -8.81
N ASN A 297 6.03 -20.72 -9.11
CA ASN A 297 7.23 -21.42 -8.66
C ASN A 297 7.73 -20.76 -7.37
N LEU A 298 7.89 -21.55 -6.32
CA LEU A 298 8.30 -21.10 -4.99
C LEU A 298 9.62 -21.76 -4.62
N LYS A 299 10.58 -20.97 -4.12
CA LYS A 299 11.86 -21.44 -3.58
C LYS A 299 12.12 -20.74 -2.26
N GLN A 300 12.37 -21.48 -1.19
CA GLN A 300 12.64 -20.86 0.11
C GLN A 300 13.85 -19.93 0.01
N LYS A 301 13.76 -18.74 0.61
CA LYS A 301 14.81 -17.71 0.58
C LYS A 301 16.18 -18.28 0.96
N ALA A 302 16.23 -19.15 1.97
CA ALA A 302 17.44 -19.80 2.48
C ALA A 302 18.24 -20.60 1.45
N ILE A 303 17.59 -21.09 0.40
CA ILE A 303 18.21 -21.90 -0.65
C ILE A 303 18.01 -21.31 -2.04
N ALA A 304 17.33 -20.17 -2.13
CA ALA A 304 17.27 -19.37 -3.33
C ALA A 304 18.68 -18.80 -3.58
N ASN A 305 19.59 -19.67 -4.02
CA ASN A 305 20.87 -19.28 -4.55
C ASN A 305 20.63 -18.24 -5.63
N GLN A 306 21.61 -17.36 -5.79
CA GLN A 306 21.70 -16.33 -6.81
C GLN A 306 21.71 -16.92 -8.23
N GLU A 307 20.66 -17.63 -8.62
CA GLU A 307 20.40 -17.90 -10.03
C GLU A 307 20.23 -16.52 -10.65
N THR A 308 21.23 -16.10 -11.41
CA THR A 308 21.10 -15.03 -12.37
C THR A 308 19.92 -15.40 -13.24
N LEU A 309 18.77 -14.77 -12.99
CA LEU A 309 17.72 -14.66 -13.99
C LEU A 309 18.45 -14.21 -15.26
N GLY A 310 18.37 -15.03 -16.31
CA GLY A 310 19.20 -14.89 -17.49
C GLY A 310 19.22 -13.44 -17.98
N GLY A 311 20.33 -13.00 -18.61
CA GLY A 311 20.65 -11.60 -18.90
C GLY A 311 19.63 -10.77 -19.72
N ALA A 312 18.45 -11.31 -20.03
CA ALA A 312 17.31 -10.64 -20.65
C ALA A 312 16.25 -10.14 -19.64
N ALA A 313 16.38 -10.38 -18.33
CA ALA A 313 15.40 -9.94 -17.34
C ALA A 313 15.50 -8.43 -17.03
N ILE A 314 14.37 -7.71 -17.12
CA ILE A 314 14.25 -6.33 -16.64
C ILE A 314 14.09 -6.37 -15.13
N SER A 315 14.98 -5.70 -14.40
CA SER A 315 14.95 -5.69 -12.93
C SER A 315 14.53 -4.33 -12.40
N VAL A 316 13.53 -4.31 -11.54
CA VAL A 316 12.96 -3.10 -10.94
C VAL A 316 13.09 -3.19 -9.42
N PRO A 317 13.73 -2.22 -8.75
CA PRO A 317 13.81 -2.21 -7.29
C PRO A 317 12.45 -1.90 -6.67
N PHE A 318 12.23 -2.41 -5.47
CA PHE A 318 11.05 -2.08 -4.67
C PHE A 318 11.45 -1.82 -3.21
N GLN A 319 10.58 -1.13 -2.48
CA GLN A 319 10.67 -0.99 -1.03
C GLN A 319 9.64 -1.90 -0.38
N PHE A 320 10.03 -2.69 0.61
CA PHE A 320 9.07 -3.49 1.36
C PHE A 320 8.65 -2.75 2.62
N LEU A 321 7.39 -2.28 2.67
CA LEU A 321 6.83 -1.69 3.89
C LEU A 321 6.37 -2.82 4.80
N LYS A 322 7.10 -3.02 5.90
CA LYS A 322 6.75 -4.03 6.90
C LYS A 322 5.37 -3.78 7.52
N SER A 323 5.01 -2.52 7.70
CA SER A 323 3.64 -2.12 8.04
C SER A 323 2.73 -2.36 6.84
N GLY A 324 1.75 -3.26 7.00
CA GLY A 324 0.86 -3.66 5.91
C GLY A 324 1.47 -4.63 4.90
N SER A 325 2.71 -5.09 5.10
CA SER A 325 3.38 -6.05 4.21
C SER A 325 3.30 -5.67 2.72
N ARG A 326 3.55 -4.39 2.38
CA ARG A 326 3.39 -3.87 1.01
C ARG A 326 4.68 -3.95 0.21
N VAL A 327 4.58 -4.37 -1.05
CA VAL A 327 5.64 -4.22 -2.06
C VAL A 327 5.40 -2.87 -2.75
N MET A 328 6.26 -1.89 -2.47
CA MET A 328 6.15 -0.54 -3.03
C MET A 328 7.12 -0.36 -4.19
N VAL A 329 6.61 0.06 -5.33
CA VAL A 329 7.40 0.37 -6.53
C VAL A 329 7.27 1.84 -6.89
N ASP A 330 8.32 2.42 -7.44
CA ASP A 330 8.27 3.77 -8.00
C ASP A 330 7.76 3.71 -9.45
N VAL A 331 6.65 4.39 -9.71
CA VAL A 331 5.97 4.42 -11.00
C VAL A 331 5.91 5.85 -11.52
N GLU A 332 6.25 6.04 -12.78
CA GLU A 332 6.13 7.32 -13.47
C GLU A 332 4.79 7.39 -14.21
N VAL A 333 3.94 8.33 -13.78
CA VAL A 333 2.63 8.65 -14.38
C VAL A 333 2.79 9.97 -15.13
N ASN A 334 2.65 9.95 -16.47
CA ASN A 334 2.79 11.16 -17.31
C ASN A 334 4.05 12.02 -17.00
N GLY A 335 5.20 11.39 -16.69
CA GLY A 335 6.43 12.12 -16.35
C GLY A 335 6.67 12.36 -14.86
N LYS A 336 5.69 12.07 -13.99
CA LYS A 336 5.80 12.27 -12.54
C LYS A 336 5.96 10.95 -11.81
N SER A 337 7.05 10.80 -11.07
CA SER A 337 7.29 9.62 -10.23
C SER A 337 6.44 9.66 -8.97
N MET A 338 5.84 8.53 -8.61
CA MET A 338 5.14 8.33 -7.35
C MET A 338 5.22 6.86 -6.89
N PRO A 339 5.22 6.61 -5.57
CA PRO A 339 5.17 5.24 -5.06
C PRO A 339 3.77 4.64 -5.28
N MET A 340 3.73 3.38 -5.71
CA MET A 340 2.51 2.59 -5.84
C MET A 340 2.70 1.21 -5.19
N ILE A 341 1.61 0.61 -4.72
CA ILE A 341 1.59 -0.78 -4.27
C ILE A 341 1.59 -1.66 -5.52
N PHE A 342 2.56 -2.58 -5.62
CA PHE A 342 2.54 -3.63 -6.62
C PHE A 342 1.47 -4.66 -6.22
N ASP A 343 0.35 -4.67 -6.92
CA ASP A 343 -0.87 -5.36 -6.52
C ASP A 343 -1.34 -6.35 -7.61
N THR A 344 -1.12 -7.64 -7.37
CA THR A 344 -1.58 -8.71 -8.27
C THR A 344 -3.06 -9.03 -8.13
N GLY A 345 -3.71 -8.58 -7.05
CA GLY A 345 -5.16 -8.67 -6.84
C GLY A 345 -5.93 -7.58 -7.56
N ASN A 346 -5.29 -6.43 -7.87
CA ASN A 346 -5.89 -5.40 -8.69
C ASN A 346 -5.91 -5.80 -10.18
N THR A 347 -7.00 -6.47 -10.58
CA THR A 347 -7.22 -6.92 -11.96
C THR A 347 -8.08 -5.95 -12.79
N ALA A 348 -8.68 -4.93 -12.17
CA ALA A 348 -9.67 -4.08 -12.84
C ALA A 348 -9.02 -2.99 -13.71
N SER A 349 -7.84 -2.52 -13.34
CA SER A 349 -7.13 -1.45 -14.05
C SER A 349 -5.62 -1.61 -13.87
N ALA A 350 -4.84 -1.02 -14.78
CA ALA A 350 -3.39 -1.01 -14.66
C ALA A 350 -2.91 -0.08 -13.53
N CYS A 351 -3.70 0.94 -13.20
CA CYS A 351 -3.44 1.84 -12.07
C CYS A 351 -4.77 2.25 -11.44
N SER A 352 -4.89 2.06 -10.12
CA SER A 352 -6.04 2.50 -9.33
C SER A 352 -5.62 3.60 -8.37
N PHE A 353 -6.10 4.82 -8.60
CA PHE A 353 -6.02 5.91 -7.65
C PHE A 353 -7.15 5.82 -6.63
N MET A 354 -6.80 5.98 -5.36
CA MET A 354 -7.72 5.92 -4.22
C MET A 354 -8.62 7.15 -4.13
N SER A 355 -8.23 8.27 -4.73
CA SER A 355 -8.97 9.53 -4.70
C SER A 355 -8.62 10.42 -5.89
N GLU A 356 -9.46 11.43 -6.14
CA GLU A 356 -9.20 12.44 -7.17
C GLU A 356 -7.90 13.22 -6.90
N GLY A 357 -7.66 13.69 -5.67
CA GLY A 357 -6.44 14.43 -5.35
C GLY A 357 -5.18 13.55 -5.40
N GLN A 358 -5.27 12.23 -5.25
CA GLN A 358 -4.14 11.34 -5.50
C GLN A 358 -3.79 11.30 -7.00
N ALA A 359 -4.79 11.26 -7.88
CA ALA A 359 -4.61 11.36 -9.32
C ALA A 359 -4.04 12.74 -9.71
N GLU A 360 -4.55 13.84 -9.14
CA GLU A 360 -4.05 15.19 -9.40
C GLU A 360 -2.57 15.37 -9.01
N LYS A 361 -2.16 14.83 -7.86
CA LYS A 361 -0.75 14.81 -7.43
C LYS A 361 0.14 14.08 -8.44
N ALA A 362 -0.38 13.02 -9.06
CA ALA A 362 0.26 12.31 -10.16
C ALA A 362 0.25 13.08 -11.49
N GLY A 363 -0.38 14.27 -11.55
CA GLY A 363 -0.55 15.04 -12.78
C GLY A 363 -1.62 14.48 -13.72
N VAL A 364 -2.52 13.66 -13.20
CA VAL A 364 -3.65 13.11 -13.93
C VAL A 364 -4.87 14.01 -13.68
N LYS A 365 -5.50 14.46 -14.77
CA LYS A 365 -6.80 15.15 -14.71
C LYS A 365 -7.86 14.20 -15.23
N ILE A 366 -8.95 14.06 -14.48
CA ILE A 366 -10.10 13.27 -14.93
C ILE A 366 -10.74 14.03 -16.10
N PRO A 367 -10.78 13.45 -17.32
CA PRO A 367 -11.38 14.13 -18.44
C PRO A 367 -12.91 14.18 -18.28
N PRO A 368 -13.60 15.20 -18.81
CA PRO A 368 -15.06 15.36 -18.63
C PRO A 368 -15.88 14.17 -19.17
N ASP A 369 -15.34 13.46 -20.16
CA ASP A 369 -15.93 12.28 -20.80
C ASP A 369 -15.47 10.95 -20.19
N ALA A 370 -14.74 10.98 -19.06
CA ALA A 370 -14.36 9.76 -18.34
C ALA A 370 -15.59 8.90 -18.00
N ALA A 371 -15.50 7.61 -18.34
CA ALA A 371 -16.57 6.66 -18.09
C ALA A 371 -16.75 6.45 -16.58
N ASN A 372 -18.01 6.34 -16.14
CA ASN A 372 -18.33 5.86 -14.81
C ASN A 372 -18.28 4.33 -14.81
N GLN A 373 -17.57 3.76 -13.84
CA GLN A 373 -17.55 2.32 -13.61
C GLN A 373 -17.61 2.04 -12.12
N THR A 374 -18.31 0.97 -11.75
CA THR A 374 -18.29 0.48 -10.36
C THR A 374 -17.17 -0.54 -10.21
N HIS A 375 -16.26 -0.31 -9.27
CA HIS A 375 -15.25 -1.30 -8.87
C HIS A 375 -15.68 -1.96 -7.56
N THR A 376 -15.42 -3.26 -7.43
CA THR A 376 -15.72 -4.04 -6.22
C THR A 376 -14.43 -4.59 -5.65
N GLY A 377 -14.25 -4.48 -4.34
CA GLY A 377 -13.11 -5.02 -3.60
C GLY A 377 -13.54 -5.48 -2.21
N VAL A 378 -12.58 -5.73 -1.33
CA VAL A 378 -12.81 -6.29 0.01
C VAL A 378 -13.82 -5.49 0.84
N ASN A 379 -13.78 -4.16 0.76
CA ASN A 379 -14.64 -3.27 1.54
C ASN A 379 -15.90 -2.81 0.80
N GLY A 380 -16.30 -3.52 -0.25
CA GLY A 380 -17.51 -3.25 -1.02
C GLY A 380 -17.24 -2.67 -2.39
N SER A 381 -18.26 -1.99 -2.90
CA SER A 381 -18.24 -1.38 -4.23
C SER A 381 -18.24 0.13 -4.11
N GLY A 382 -17.63 0.80 -5.07
CA GLY A 382 -17.67 2.25 -5.17
C GLY A 382 -17.49 2.73 -6.59
N ASN A 383 -17.83 4.00 -6.78
CA ASN A 383 -17.81 4.64 -8.08
C ASN A 383 -16.40 5.13 -8.44
N CYS A 384 -15.97 4.72 -9.63
CA CYS A 384 -14.71 5.10 -10.23
C CYS A 384 -14.95 5.81 -11.56
N LYS A 385 -14.06 6.75 -11.86
CA LYS A 385 -13.85 7.28 -13.20
C LYS A 385 -12.77 6.48 -13.88
N VAL A 386 -13.03 5.98 -15.09
CA VAL A 386 -12.09 5.16 -15.84
C VAL A 386 -11.82 5.79 -17.20
N PHE A 387 -10.54 5.96 -17.52
CA PHE A 387 -10.08 6.62 -18.73
C PHE A 387 -8.62 6.25 -19.03
N PRO A 388 -8.17 6.36 -20.29
CA PRO A 388 -6.77 6.13 -20.62
C PRO A 388 -5.89 7.31 -20.18
N ILE A 389 -4.70 7.00 -19.68
CA ILE A 389 -3.61 7.99 -19.56
C ILE A 389 -2.57 7.74 -20.65
N ARG A 390 -1.88 8.81 -21.05
CA ARG A 390 -0.90 8.76 -22.12
C ARG A 390 0.25 7.80 -21.82
N ARG A 391 0.76 7.78 -20.59
CA ARG A 391 1.99 7.05 -20.26
C ARG A 391 2.04 6.62 -18.80
N LEU A 392 2.35 5.33 -18.61
CA LEU A 392 2.67 4.72 -17.32
C LEU A 392 3.98 3.95 -17.45
N LYS A 393 4.90 4.09 -16.50
CA LYS A 393 6.23 3.48 -16.58
C LYS A 393 6.73 2.99 -15.23
N LEU A 394 7.27 1.76 -15.23
CA LEU A 394 7.87 1.06 -14.09
C LEU A 394 9.29 0.67 -14.49
N GLY A 395 10.29 1.43 -14.04
CA GLY A 395 11.68 1.24 -14.49
C GLY A 395 11.77 1.30 -16.02
N PRO A 396 12.36 0.30 -16.70
CA PRO A 396 12.40 0.24 -18.16
C PRO A 396 11.08 -0.18 -18.85
N ILE A 397 10.07 -0.64 -18.11
CA ILE A 397 8.80 -1.09 -18.67
C ILE A 397 7.89 0.12 -18.84
N GLU A 398 7.46 0.38 -20.06
CA GLU A 398 6.59 1.50 -20.39
C GLU A 398 5.37 1.03 -21.16
N ARG A 399 4.22 1.61 -20.84
CA ARG A 399 2.93 1.36 -21.48
C ARG A 399 2.29 2.72 -21.79
N THR A 400 1.70 2.85 -22.97
CA THR A 400 0.95 4.03 -23.40
C THR A 400 -0.53 3.70 -23.51
N ASP A 401 -1.37 4.74 -23.45
CA ASP A 401 -2.83 4.62 -23.60
C ASP A 401 -3.44 3.61 -22.62
N VAL A 402 -2.99 3.68 -21.38
CA VAL A 402 -3.29 2.70 -20.34
C VAL A 402 -4.53 3.12 -19.57
N MET A 403 -5.50 2.22 -19.44
CA MET A 403 -6.69 2.46 -18.63
C MET A 403 -6.33 2.53 -17.15
N VAL A 404 -6.70 3.65 -16.52
CA VAL A 404 -6.61 3.86 -15.07
C VAL A 404 -7.99 4.07 -14.49
N SER A 405 -8.13 3.84 -13.20
CA SER A 405 -9.34 4.14 -12.45
C SER A 405 -9.04 5.13 -11.33
N VAL A 406 -9.94 6.09 -11.10
CA VAL A 406 -9.90 7.04 -9.99
C VAL A 406 -11.17 6.90 -9.18
N ASN A 407 -11.06 6.53 -7.92
CA ASN A 407 -12.20 6.48 -7.02
C ASN A 407 -12.66 7.92 -6.69
N THR A 408 -13.95 8.20 -6.88
CA THR A 408 -14.52 9.55 -6.70
C THR A 408 -15.28 9.71 -5.37
N GLU A 409 -15.34 8.66 -4.56
CA GLU A 409 -16.11 8.63 -3.31
C GLU A 409 -15.23 8.80 -2.07
N ILE A 410 -13.91 8.64 -2.21
CA ILE A 410 -12.96 8.80 -1.12
C ILE A 410 -12.36 10.21 -1.15
N ALA A 411 -12.71 11.02 -0.15
CA ALA A 411 -12.17 12.35 0.00
C ALA A 411 -10.69 12.35 0.44
N ASP A 412 -9.90 13.28 -0.09
CA ASP A 412 -8.46 13.41 0.18
C ASP A 412 -8.11 13.77 1.63
N ASP A 413 -9.07 14.31 2.38
CA ASP A 413 -8.93 14.75 3.76
C ASP A 413 -9.17 13.62 4.79
N LYS A 414 -9.67 12.46 4.34
CA LYS A 414 -9.67 11.22 5.13
C LYS A 414 -8.22 10.73 5.24
N GLY A 415 -7.48 11.28 6.21
CA GLY A 415 -6.10 10.89 6.47
C GLY A 415 -5.94 9.36 6.57
N GLY A 416 -4.87 8.82 5.98
CA GLY A 416 -4.61 7.37 5.97
C GLY A 416 -4.89 6.67 4.63
N LEU A 417 -5.09 7.40 3.53
CA LEU A 417 -5.14 6.82 2.19
C LEU A 417 -3.88 5.99 1.90
N GLU A 418 -4.06 4.74 1.49
CA GLU A 418 -2.96 3.95 0.95
C GLU A 418 -2.46 4.56 -0.36
N ALA A 419 -1.23 4.19 -0.74
CA ALA A 419 -0.68 4.53 -2.05
C ALA A 419 -1.56 3.93 -3.17
N PRO A 420 -1.53 4.50 -4.39
CA PRO A 420 -2.25 3.93 -5.51
C PRO A 420 -1.78 2.49 -5.80
N LEU A 421 -2.63 1.71 -6.45
CA LEU A 421 -2.32 0.35 -6.83
C LEU A 421 -1.80 0.32 -8.27
N LEU A 422 -0.66 -0.30 -8.52
CA LEU A 422 -0.26 -0.74 -9.85
C LEU A 422 -0.80 -2.16 -10.03
N GLY A 423 -1.66 -2.37 -11.02
CA GLY A 423 -2.41 -3.61 -11.21
C GLY A 423 -1.90 -4.49 -12.36
N GLN A 424 -2.39 -5.73 -12.39
CA GLN A 424 -2.05 -6.78 -13.36
C GLN A 424 -2.05 -6.30 -14.83
N PRO A 425 -3.06 -5.54 -15.32
CA PRO A 425 -3.10 -5.09 -16.71
C PRO A 425 -1.87 -4.29 -17.16
N PHE A 426 -1.08 -3.70 -16.25
CA PHE A 426 0.16 -3.02 -16.62
C PHE A 426 1.23 -4.00 -17.16
N TRP A 427 1.36 -5.17 -16.55
CA TRP A 427 2.44 -6.13 -16.82
C TRP A 427 1.96 -7.48 -17.38
N GLU A 428 0.74 -7.54 -17.92
CA GLU A 428 0.07 -8.79 -18.37
C GLU A 428 0.90 -9.68 -19.34
N ASN A 429 1.86 -9.09 -20.07
CA ASN A 429 2.73 -9.78 -21.02
C ASN A 429 4.10 -10.18 -20.44
N TYR A 430 4.23 -10.14 -19.11
CA TYR A 430 5.46 -10.48 -18.42
C TYR A 430 5.24 -11.67 -17.49
N GLU A 431 6.21 -12.58 -17.52
CA GLU A 431 6.51 -13.42 -16.37
C GLU A 431 7.29 -12.56 -15.37
N TYR A 432 7.04 -12.73 -14.07
CA TYR A 432 7.77 -11.96 -13.07
C TYR A 432 8.14 -12.77 -11.83
N THR A 433 9.28 -12.42 -11.24
CA THR A 433 9.80 -12.96 -9.99
C THR A 433 9.90 -11.87 -8.95
N ILE A 434 9.32 -12.08 -7.77
CA ILE A 434 9.48 -11.18 -6.62
C ILE A 434 10.60 -11.72 -5.72
N ASP A 435 11.79 -11.13 -5.86
CA ASP A 435 12.96 -11.41 -5.03
C ASP A 435 12.89 -10.54 -3.76
N MET A 436 12.25 -11.12 -2.74
CA MET A 436 12.08 -10.48 -1.43
C MET A 436 13.39 -10.27 -0.67
N GLN A 437 14.47 -10.98 -1.02
CA GLN A 437 15.77 -10.83 -0.37
C GLN A 437 16.51 -9.62 -0.94
N ARG A 438 16.57 -9.52 -2.26
CA ARG A 438 17.22 -8.39 -2.97
C ARG A 438 16.35 -7.15 -3.10
N LYS A 439 15.06 -7.27 -2.78
CA LYS A 439 14.06 -6.22 -2.99
C LYS A 439 13.99 -5.80 -4.47
N MET A 440 13.96 -6.80 -5.35
CA MET A 440 13.86 -6.64 -6.80
C MET A 440 12.67 -7.42 -7.35
N ILE A 441 11.96 -6.84 -8.30
CA ILE A 441 11.03 -7.55 -9.18
C ILE A 441 11.74 -7.74 -10.51
N HIS A 442 11.81 -8.97 -10.98
CA HIS A 442 12.43 -9.30 -12.25
C HIS A 442 11.36 -9.71 -13.25
N PHE A 443 11.30 -9.02 -14.38
CA PHE A 443 10.34 -9.24 -15.44
C PHE A 443 11.03 -9.86 -16.66
N ILE A 444 10.40 -10.87 -17.23
CA ILE A 444 10.82 -11.48 -18.49
C ILE A 444 9.66 -11.32 -19.46
N ARG A 445 9.89 -10.60 -20.56
CA ARG A 445 8.88 -10.41 -21.60
C ARG A 445 8.61 -11.75 -22.27
N ARG A 446 7.33 -12.08 -22.44
CA ARG A 446 6.89 -13.31 -23.10
C ARG A 446 6.12 -13.03 -24.37
#